data_AF-A0A6N3G6U3-F1
#
_entry.id   AF-A0A6N3G6U3-F1
#
_cell.length_a   1.000
_cell.length_b   1.000
_cell.length_c   1.000
_cell.angle_alpha   90.00
_cell.angle_beta   90.00
_cell.angle_gamma   90.00
#
_symmetry.space_group_name_H-M   'P 1'
#
loop_
_entity.id
_entity.type
_entity.pdbx_description
1 polymer ?
#
loop_
_entity_poly.entity_id
_entity_poly.type
_entity_poly.pdbx_seq_one_letter_code
_entity_poly.pdbx_strand_id
1 'polypeptide(L)' 'MDDAEPNEEGENKEQVKYQEAHHELVASALATKIANEVDQNNMVGCMLAAGQYYPYPCKPEEVFEALNKDRENYLG' A
#
# COMPACT_ATOMS: atom_id res chain seq x y z
N MET A 1 12.44 0.29 0.09
CA MET A 1 11.78 1.17 -0.90
C MET A 1 12.67 2.39 -1.05
N ASP A 2 13.93 2.16 -1.38
CA ASP A 2 14.97 3.19 -1.41
C ASP A 2 15.23 3.71 -2.83
N ASP A 3 14.40 3.25 -3.79
CA ASP A 3 14.52 3.53 -5.22
C ASP A 3 13.45 4.52 -5.74
N ALA A 4 12.67 5.15 -4.87
CA ALA A 4 11.71 6.18 -5.28
C ALA A 4 12.49 7.43 -5.70
N GLU A 5 12.29 7.90 -6.95
CA GLU A 5 12.88 9.17 -7.37
C GLU A 5 12.40 10.29 -6.45
N PRO A 6 13.29 11.18 -6.00
CA PRO A 6 12.90 12.27 -5.13
C PRO A 6 11.93 13.21 -5.85
N ASN A 7 10.79 13.51 -5.23
CA ASN A 7 9.83 14.49 -5.72
C ASN A 7 10.50 15.84 -6.05
N GLU A 8 10.01 16.51 -7.09
CA GLU A 8 10.53 17.81 -7.52
C GLU A 8 10.27 18.92 -6.47
N GLU A 9 11.12 19.96 -6.46
CA GLU A 9 10.93 21.11 -5.56
C GLU A 9 9.60 21.83 -5.85
N GLY A 10 8.66 21.73 -4.91
CA GLY A 10 7.33 22.35 -4.99
C GLY A 10 6.18 21.36 -5.15
N GLU A 11 6.45 20.06 -5.30
CA GLU A 11 5.40 19.05 -5.41
C GLU A 11 4.71 18.74 -4.08
N ASN A 12 3.41 18.49 -4.17
CA ASN A 12 2.62 17.98 -3.04
C ASN A 12 2.87 16.47 -2.89
N LYS A 13 3.77 16.12 -1.96
CA LYS A 13 4.18 14.74 -1.67
C LYS A 13 3.01 13.81 -1.36
N GLU A 14 2.01 14.29 -0.63
CA GLU A 14 0.84 13.50 -0.25
C GLU A 14 -0.02 13.17 -1.48
N GLN A 15 -0.24 14.16 -2.35
CA GLN A 15 -0.95 13.96 -3.60
C GLN A 15 -0.22 12.97 -4.51
N VAL A 16 1.10 13.12 -4.68
CA VAL A 16 1.92 12.21 -5.50
C VAL A 16 1.79 10.78 -4.99
N LYS A 17 1.96 10.56 -3.68
CA LYS A 17 1.83 9.24 -3.05
C LYS A 17 0.48 8.57 -3.33
N TYR A 18 -0.62 9.30 -3.17
CA TYR A 18 -1.95 8.75 -3.45
C TYR A 18 -2.16 8.43 -4.93
N GLN A 19 -1.57 9.21 -5.84
CA GLN A 19 -1.67 8.95 -7.28
C GLN A 19 -0.83 7.75 -7.71
N GLU A 20 0.37 7.59 -7.15
CA GLU A 20 1.19 6.40 -7.36
C GLU A 20 0.46 5.14 -6.91
N ALA A 21 -0.09 5.14 -5.70
CA ALA A 21 -0.89 4.02 -5.19
C ALA A 21 -2.10 3.73 -6.10
N HIS A 22 -2.78 4.77 -6.60
CA HIS A 22 -3.89 4.59 -7.54
C HIS A 22 -3.45 3.93 -8.85
N HIS A 23 -2.36 4.41 -9.46
CA HIS A 23 -1.82 3.83 -10.68
C HIS A 23 -1.38 2.38 -10.50
N GLU A 24 -0.73 2.06 -9.38
CA GLU A 24 -0.32 0.69 -9.05
C GLU A 24 -1.55 -0.24 -8.98
N LEU A 25 -2.60 0.19 -8.28
CA LEU A 25 -3.83 -0.60 -8.14
C LEU A 25 -4.55 -0.80 -9.48
N VAL A 26 -4.63 0.25 -10.31
CA VAL A 26 -5.22 0.16 -11.65
C VAL A 26 -4.40 -0.78 -12.56
N ALA A 27 -3.07 -0.67 -12.53
CA ALA A 27 -2.19 -1.56 -13.29
C ALA A 27 -2.34 -3.03 -12.86
N SER A 28 -2.41 -3.29 -11.55
CA SER A 28 -2.64 -4.64 -11.00
C SER A 28 -3.98 -5.23 -11.46
N ALA A 29 -5.05 -4.42 -11.47
CA ALA A 29 -6.37 -4.84 -11.97
C ALA A 29 -6.34 -5.16 -13.46
N LEU A 30 -5.66 -4.36 -14.28
CA LEU A 30 -5.48 -4.61 -15.72
C LEU A 30 -4.68 -5.89 -15.98
N ALA A 31 -3.59 -6.11 -15.24
CA ALA A 31 -2.79 -7.32 -15.34
C ALA A 31 -3.63 -8.57 -14.99
N THR A 32 -4.41 -8.50 -13.92
CA THR A 32 -5.34 -9.57 -13.51
C THR A 32 -6.38 -9.85 -14.59
N LYS A 33 -6.95 -8.81 -15.19
CA LYS A 33 -7.93 -8.95 -16.28
C LYS A 33 -7.32 -9.70 -17.47
N ILE A 34 -6.17 -9.27 -17.96
CA ILE A 34 -5.49 -9.89 -19.10
C ILE A 34 -5.14 -11.36 -18.80
N ALA A 35 -4.67 -11.66 -17.58
CA ALA A 35 -4.37 -13.03 -17.20
C ALA A 35 -5.59 -13.95 -17.27
N ASN A 36 -6.77 -13.47 -16.84
CA ASN A 36 -8.02 -14.23 -16.92
C ASN A 36 -8.57 -14.32 -18.36
N GLU A 37 -8.32 -13.32 -19.21
CA GLU A 37 -8.65 -13.38 -20.65
C GLU A 37 -7.82 -14.45 -21.38
N VAL A 38 -6.58 -14.67 -20.96
CA VAL A 38 -5.69 -15.70 -21.52
C VAL A 38 -6.08 -17.10 -21.05
N ASP A 39 -6.33 -17.29 -19.75
CA ASP A 39 -6.83 -18.54 -19.17
C ASP A 39 -7.65 -18.25 -17.92
N GLN A 40 -8.89 -18.72 -17.88
CA GLN A 40 -9.83 -18.57 -16.76
C GLN A 40 -9.38 -19.30 -15.48
N ASN A 41 -8.42 -20.23 -15.59
CA ASN A 41 -7.87 -20.95 -14.43
C ASN A 41 -6.68 -20.21 -13.78
N ASN A 42 -6.21 -19.11 -14.37
CA ASN A 42 -5.11 -18.33 -13.79
C ASN A 42 -5.51 -17.71 -12.46
N MET A 43 -4.69 -17.89 -11.44
CA MET A 43 -4.83 -17.20 -10.15
C MET A 43 -3.75 -16.14 -10.00
N VAL A 44 -4.16 -14.87 -10.06
CA VAL A 44 -3.27 -13.70 -9.94
C VAL A 44 -3.68 -12.90 -8.70
N GLY A 45 -2.69 -12.50 -7.91
CA GLY A 45 -2.87 -11.67 -6.72
C GLY A 45 -1.71 -10.71 -6.52
N CYS A 46 -1.85 -9.79 -5.57
CA CYS A 46 -0.81 -8.84 -5.17
C CYS A 46 -0.38 -9.11 -3.72
N MET A 47 0.91 -8.98 -3.43
CA MET A 47 1.46 -9.08 -2.08
C MET A 47 1.59 -7.67 -1.50
N LEU A 48 0.96 -7.42 -0.35
CA LEU A 48 1.08 -6.17 0.37
C LEU A 48 2.11 -6.31 1.49
N ALA A 49 3.13 -5.45 1.50
CA ALA A 49 4.12 -5.38 2.57
C ALA A 49 3.56 -4.59 3.76
N ALA A 50 2.64 -5.18 4.52
CA ALA A 50 2.05 -4.57 5.70
C ALA A 50 2.45 -5.30 6.97
N GLY A 51 3.46 -4.76 7.65
CA GLY A 51 3.80 -5.14 9.02
C GLY A 51 2.72 -4.74 10.03
N GLN A 52 2.69 -5.43 11.17
CA GLN A 52 1.81 -5.08 12.30
C GLN A 52 2.63 -4.47 13.44
N TYR A 53 2.12 -3.39 14.01
CA TYR A 53 2.63 -2.74 15.21
C TYR A 53 2.00 -3.39 16.43
N TYR A 54 2.85 -3.93 17.31
CA TYR A 54 2.42 -4.47 18.59
C TYR A 54 2.65 -3.45 19.70
N PRO A 55 1.62 -3.08 20.49
CA PRO A 55 1.79 -2.16 21.60
C PRO A 55 2.59 -2.81 22.72
N TYR A 56 3.57 -2.09 23.27
CA TYR A 56 4.41 -2.61 24.37
C TYR A 56 3.60 -2.80 25.68
N PRO A 57 2.66 -1.91 26.07
CA PRO A 57 1.71 -2.15 27.14
C PRO A 57 0.25 -2.37 26.65
N CYS A 58 -0.55 -3.15 27.38
CA CYS A 58 -1.98 -3.39 27.06
C CYS A 58 -2.92 -2.22 27.41
N LYS A 59 -2.41 -0.99 27.50
CA LYS A 59 -3.23 0.19 27.81
C LYS A 59 -4.10 0.53 26.59
N PRO A 60 -5.39 0.86 26.78
CA PRO A 60 -6.29 1.15 25.65
C PRO A 60 -5.76 2.21 24.68
N GLU A 61 -5.07 3.23 25.20
CA GLU A 61 -4.51 4.33 24.41
C GLU A 61 -3.38 3.86 23.48
N GLU A 62 -2.53 2.96 23.98
CA GLU A 62 -1.35 2.45 23.27
C GLU A 62 -1.76 1.40 22.24
N VAL A 63 -2.80 0.61 22.54
CA VAL A 63 -3.44 -0.28 21.57
C VAL A 63 -4.07 0.52 20.42
N PHE A 64 -4.71 1.66 20.74
CA PHE A 64 -5.26 2.53 19.72
C PHE A 64 -4.18 3.21 18.87
N GLU A 65 -3.06 3.61 19.47
CA GLU A 65 -1.92 4.15 18.74
C GLU A 65 -1.30 3.10 17.79
N ALA A 66 -1.12 1.86 18.26
CA ALA A 66 -0.65 0.77 17.42
C ALA A 66 -1.57 0.52 16.22
N LEU A 67 -2.89 0.57 16.42
CA LEU A 67 -3.87 0.47 15.32
C LEU A 67 -3.78 1.63 14.32
N ASN A 68 -3.47 2.86 14.78
CA ASN A 68 -3.27 3.98 13.88
C ASN A 68 -1.98 3.84 13.08
N LYS A 69 -0.89 3.36 13.70
CA LYS A 69 0.36 3.06 13.00
C LYS A 69 0.21 1.94 11.98
N ASP A 70 -0.59 0.92 12.27
CA ASP A 70 -0.96 -0.12 11.29
C ASP A 70 -1.64 0.47 10.06
N ARG A 71 -2.56 1.43 10.26
CA ARG A 71 -3.26 2.10 9.15
C ARG A 71 -2.32 2.96 8.33
N GLU A 72 -1.43 3.70 8.99
CA GLU A 72 -0.40 4.50 8.32
C GLU A 72 0.53 3.60 7.49
N ASN A 73 0.87 2.40 8.00
CA ASN A 73 1.74 1.45 7.31
C ASN A 73 1.20 0.96 5.96
N TYR A 74 -0.12 0.90 5.78
CA TYR A 74 -0.72 0.52 4.49
C TYR A 74 -0.49 1.54 3.39
N LEU A 75 -0.22 2.79 3.77
CA LEU A 75 -0.09 3.94 2.88
C LEU A 75 1.21 4.68 3.20
N GLY A 76 2.21 4.00 3.79
CA GLY A 76 3.38 4.54 4.49
C GLY A 76 4.63 4.59 3.64
#